data_AF-A0AAD8TDP3-F1
#
_entry.id   AF-A0AAD8TDP3-F1
#
_cell.length_a   1.000
_cell.length_b   1.000
_cell.length_c   1.000
_cell.angle_alpha   90.00
_cell.angle_beta   90.00
_cell.angle_gamma   90.00
#
_symmetry.space_group_name_H-M   'P 1'
#
loop_
_entity.id
_entity.type
_entity.pdbx_description
1 polymer ?
#
loop_
_entity_poly.entity_id
_entity_poly.type
_entity_poly.pdbx_seq_one_letter_code
_entity_poly.pdbx_strand_id
1 'polypeptide(L)'
;MKAKIKMEILSFSAPMLKDLCLWCPCLIQNVGIGEVWRLRYMQLGIEKSAYVLYLSIDTPLLMIDAARNFSQQIAPLPAFSYLHLTLARGHVSGAILSHLLGVCSTIQAIIIVLTSKFEYQKPCLPNCSCDEPQNWRTQNIPLVALEEVEIEGFGGADHEVDFLKLLFRCATAMKRMTVGLAPRVHPASRGGRKMYSLFKAHPSVTCSVYRC
;
A
#
# COMPACT_ATOMS: atom_id res chain seq x y z
N MET A 1 21.30 15.97 -3.46
CA MET A 1 20.34 16.72 -4.30
C MET A 1 18.98 16.06 -4.11
N LYS A 2 18.00 16.78 -3.57
CA LYS A 2 16.65 16.25 -3.35
C LYS A 2 15.88 16.34 -4.67
N ALA A 3 15.53 15.21 -5.26
CA ALA A 3 14.50 15.18 -6.30
C ALA A 3 13.15 15.43 -5.60
N LYS A 4 12.70 16.69 -5.62
CA LYS A 4 11.33 17.04 -5.29
C LYS A 4 10.47 16.45 -6.40
N ILE A 5 9.62 15.47 -6.09
CA ILE A 5 8.53 15.09 -6.99
C ILE A 5 7.67 16.34 -7.14
N LYS A 6 7.78 17.01 -8.29
CA LYS A 6 6.95 18.15 -8.64
C LYS A 6 5.58 17.57 -9.01
N MET A 7 4.65 17.58 -8.06
CA MET A 7 3.23 17.36 -8.37
C MET A 7 2.74 18.56 -9.16
N GLU A 8 2.72 18.43 -10.49
CA GLU A 8 1.94 19.33 -11.33
C GLU A 8 0.51 18.80 -11.36
N ILE A 9 -0.38 19.47 -10.63
CA ILE A 9 -1.82 19.24 -10.74
C ILE A 9 -2.25 19.79 -12.09
N LEU A 10 -2.30 18.92 -13.10
CA LEU A 10 -2.84 19.24 -14.42
C LEU A 10 -4.37 19.24 -14.34
N SER A 11 -4.95 20.42 -14.10
CA SER A 11 -6.37 20.65 -14.38
C SER A 11 -6.51 20.94 -15.88
N PHE A 12 -6.77 19.90 -16.67
CA PHE A 12 -7.13 20.07 -18.07
C PHE A 12 -8.65 19.89 -18.24
N SER A 13 -9.29 21.00 -18.60
CA SER A 13 -10.65 21.03 -19.15
C SER A 13 -10.63 20.36 -20.52
N ALA A 14 -11.10 19.11 -20.60
CA ALA A 14 -11.37 18.39 -21.84
C ALA A 14 -12.71 17.64 -21.72
N PRO A 15 -13.60 17.66 -22.73
CA PRO A 15 -15.04 17.67 -22.48
C PRO A 15 -15.72 16.30 -22.28
N MET A 16 -14.99 15.20 -22.07
CA MET A 16 -15.60 13.85 -21.96
C MET A 16 -14.99 12.91 -20.91
N LEU A 17 -14.11 13.40 -20.05
CA LEU A 17 -13.73 12.72 -18.81
C LEU A 17 -14.15 13.61 -17.66
N LYS A 18 -15.47 13.69 -17.43
CA LYS A 18 -15.96 14.25 -16.18
C LYS A 18 -15.39 13.38 -15.07
N ASP A 19 -14.39 13.92 -14.39
CA ASP A 19 -13.97 13.59 -13.03
C ASP A 19 -14.60 12.31 -12.51
N LEU A 20 -13.93 11.17 -12.68
CA LEU A 20 -14.21 10.01 -11.83
C LEU A 20 -13.61 10.25 -10.43
N CYS A 21 -13.77 11.46 -9.90
CA CYS A 21 -13.85 11.68 -8.47
C CYS A 21 -15.17 11.05 -8.05
N LEU A 22 -15.14 9.79 -7.61
CA LEU A 22 -16.23 9.21 -6.85
C LEU A 22 -16.29 9.89 -5.46
N TRP A 23 -16.58 11.19 -5.46
CA TRP A 23 -16.96 11.96 -4.29
C TRP A 23 -18.45 11.80 -4.10
N CYS A 24 -18.85 10.78 -3.36
CA CYS A 24 -20.16 10.79 -2.70
C CYS A 24 -19.92 10.86 -1.19
N PRO A 25 -20.11 12.02 -0.54
CA PRO A 25 -19.94 12.19 0.90
C PRO A 25 -20.89 11.32 1.75
N CYS A 26 -21.85 10.61 1.13
CA CYS A 26 -22.94 9.97 1.84
C CYS A 26 -22.71 8.48 2.20
N LEU A 27 -21.66 7.79 1.69
CA LEU A 27 -21.49 6.33 1.90
C LEU A 27 -20.00 5.89 1.95
N ILE A 28 -19.18 6.56 2.76
CA ILE A 28 -17.69 6.53 2.70
C ILE A 28 -17.07 5.19 3.16
N GLN A 29 -17.84 4.14 3.44
CA GLN A 29 -17.35 2.84 3.95
C GLN A 29 -18.09 1.64 3.35
N ASN A 30 -18.60 1.77 2.14
CA ASN A 30 -19.43 0.72 1.53
C ASN A 30 -18.63 -0.30 0.68
N VAL A 31 -17.33 -0.05 0.47
CA VAL A 31 -16.43 -0.96 -0.26
C VAL A 31 -15.53 -1.67 0.73
N GLY A 32 -15.69 -2.99 0.81
CA GLY A 32 -14.92 -3.88 1.67
C GLY A 32 -13.59 -4.26 1.05
N ILE A 33 -12.54 -4.20 1.87
CA ILE A 33 -11.22 -4.76 1.60
C ILE A 33 -11.04 -5.79 2.72
N GLY A 34 -11.00 -7.08 2.38
CA GLY A 34 -11.19 -8.14 3.37
C GLY A 34 -12.49 -7.97 4.18
N GLU A 35 -12.52 -8.54 5.40
CA GLU A 35 -13.70 -8.49 6.26
C GLU A 35 -13.84 -7.15 7.00
N VAL A 36 -12.72 -6.57 7.44
CA VAL A 36 -12.72 -5.46 8.40
C VAL A 36 -12.42 -4.10 7.77
N TRP A 37 -11.74 -4.04 6.63
CA TRP A 37 -11.20 -2.78 6.12
C TRP A 37 -12.12 -2.14 5.10
N ARG A 38 -12.08 -0.80 5.03
CA ARG A 38 -12.95 -0.03 4.14
C ARG A 38 -12.14 0.99 3.36
N LEU A 39 -12.49 1.13 2.09
CA LEU A 39 -11.97 2.15 1.21
C LEU A 39 -12.55 3.51 1.60
N ARG A 40 -11.72 4.44 2.05
CA ARG A 40 -12.12 5.81 2.39
C ARG A 40 -12.10 6.73 1.18
N TYR A 41 -11.10 6.56 0.31
CA TYR A 41 -10.94 7.42 -0.86
C TYR A 41 -10.33 6.62 -2.01
N MET A 42 -10.83 6.88 -3.22
CA MET A 42 -10.31 6.32 -4.46
C MET A 42 -10.39 7.35 -5.57
N GLN A 43 -9.29 7.51 -6.30
CA GLN A 43 -9.23 8.34 -7.50
C GLN A 43 -8.34 7.68 -8.54
N LEU A 44 -8.75 7.76 -9.80
CA LEU A 44 -7.93 7.37 -10.94
C LEU A 44 -7.34 8.62 -11.59
N GLY A 45 -6.02 8.66 -11.75
CA GLY A 45 -5.28 9.72 -12.42
C GLY A 45 -4.48 9.20 -13.61
N ILE A 46 -3.85 10.11 -14.36
CA ILE A 46 -2.92 9.78 -15.43
C ILE A 46 -1.61 10.53 -15.17
N GLU A 47 -0.50 9.80 -15.16
CA GLU A 47 0.84 10.35 -15.05
C GLU A 47 1.70 9.83 -16.19
N LYS A 48 2.30 10.73 -16.97
CA LYS A 48 3.19 10.38 -18.10
C LYS A 48 2.59 9.30 -19.02
N SER A 49 1.29 9.43 -19.31
CA SER A 49 0.50 8.51 -20.16
C SER A 49 0.20 7.13 -19.56
N ALA A 50 0.38 6.93 -18.25
CA ALA A 50 -0.04 5.72 -17.55
C ALA A 50 -1.09 6.03 -16.48
N TYR A 51 -2.05 5.11 -16.30
CA TYR A 51 -3.05 5.24 -15.25
C TYR A 51 -2.46 4.93 -13.86
N VAL A 52 -2.79 5.79 -12.91
CA VAL A 52 -2.40 5.68 -11.49
C VAL A 52 -3.66 5.60 -10.64
N LEU A 53 -3.77 4.55 -9.84
CA LEU A 53 -4.85 4.41 -8.87
C LEU A 53 -4.39 4.94 -7.50
N TYR A 54 -5.11 5.91 -6.97
CA TYR A 54 -4.87 6.48 -5.65
C TYR A 54 -5.89 5.95 -4.67
N LEU A 55 -5.44 5.37 -3.56
CA LEU A 55 -6.28 4.76 -2.53
C LEU A 55 -5.97 5.31 -1.14
N SER A 56 -7.01 5.51 -0.35
CA SER A 56 -6.91 5.64 1.10
C SER A 56 -7.80 4.63 1.77
N ILE A 57 -7.24 3.88 2.73
CA ILE A 57 -7.92 2.81 3.45
C ILE A 57 -7.82 3.10 4.94
N ASP A 58 -8.95 2.93 5.63
CA ASP A 58 -9.03 3.05 7.07
C ASP A 58 -9.94 1.97 7.66
N THR A 59 -9.83 1.78 8.97
CA THR A 59 -10.83 1.02 9.73
C THR A 59 -12.14 1.80 9.79
N PRO A 60 -13.28 1.13 9.60
CA PRO A 60 -14.56 1.79 9.66
C PRO A 60 -14.81 2.40 11.05
N LEU A 61 -15.56 3.51 11.10
CA LEU A 61 -15.99 4.08 12.37
C LEU A 61 -17.19 3.33 12.94
N LEU A 62 -17.96 2.66 12.07
CA LEU A 62 -19.13 1.85 12.39
C LEU A 62 -19.02 0.52 11.62
N MET A 63 -19.24 -0.60 12.30
CA MET A 63 -19.23 -1.93 11.69
C MET A 63 -20.48 -2.11 10.82
N ILE A 64 -20.37 -1.71 9.55
CA ILE A 64 -21.42 -1.85 8.53
C ILE A 64 -20.92 -2.85 7.49
N ASP A 65 -21.82 -3.73 7.04
CA ASP A 65 -21.54 -4.66 5.96
C ASP A 65 -21.21 -3.91 4.67
N ALA A 66 -20.16 -4.34 3.97
CA ALA A 66 -19.80 -3.76 2.70
C ALA A 66 -20.80 -4.21 1.62
N ALA A 67 -21.42 -3.27 0.89
CA ALA A 67 -22.29 -3.61 -0.22
C ALA A 67 -21.55 -4.21 -1.43
N ARG A 68 -20.23 -3.99 -1.53
CA ARG A 68 -19.38 -4.58 -2.57
C ARG A 68 -17.94 -4.73 -2.09
N ASN A 69 -17.19 -5.62 -2.72
CA ASN A 69 -15.76 -5.78 -2.45
C ASN A 69 -14.89 -4.89 -3.37
N PHE A 70 -13.60 -4.80 -3.05
CA PHE A 70 -12.66 -3.98 -3.78
C PHE A 70 -12.47 -4.39 -5.25
N SER A 71 -12.44 -5.69 -5.55
CA SER A 71 -12.28 -6.15 -6.95
C SER A 71 -13.47 -5.75 -7.82
N GLN A 72 -14.70 -5.84 -7.30
CA GLN A 72 -15.89 -5.33 -7.95
C GLN A 72 -15.84 -3.81 -8.16
N GLN A 73 -15.25 -3.07 -7.22
CA GLN A 73 -15.14 -1.62 -7.32
C GLN A 73 -14.16 -1.16 -8.40
N ILE A 74 -13.07 -1.90 -8.63
CA ILE A 74 -12.06 -1.52 -9.63
C ILE A 74 -12.27 -2.17 -11.01
N ALA A 75 -13.11 -3.20 -11.11
CA ALA A 75 -13.39 -3.90 -12.38
C ALA A 75 -13.79 -2.98 -13.55
N PRO A 76 -14.53 -1.87 -13.36
CA PRO A 76 -14.88 -0.96 -14.45
C PRO A 76 -13.76 0.00 -14.87
N LEU A 77 -12.65 0.06 -14.14
CA LEU A 77 -11.56 1.00 -14.43
C LEU A 77 -10.72 0.51 -15.62
N PRO A 78 -10.13 1.43 -16.41
CA PRO A 78 -9.10 1.04 -17.36
C PRO A 78 -7.90 0.40 -16.65
N ALA A 79 -7.14 -0.41 -17.38
CA ALA A 79 -5.93 -1.03 -16.84
C ALA A 79 -4.95 0.04 -16.33
N PHE A 80 -4.48 -0.14 -15.10
CA PHE A 80 -3.52 0.74 -14.44
C PHE A 80 -2.26 -0.04 -14.06
N SER A 81 -1.13 0.64 -14.10
CA SER A 81 0.18 0.05 -13.79
C SER A 81 0.77 0.58 -12.49
N TYR A 82 0.20 1.65 -11.95
CA TYR A 82 0.72 2.35 -10.78
C TYR A 82 -0.34 2.42 -9.69
N LEU A 83 0.08 2.16 -8.45
CA LEU A 83 -0.77 2.24 -7.28
C LEU A 83 -0.12 3.15 -6.24
N HIS A 84 -0.85 4.15 -5.78
CA HIS A 84 -0.46 4.96 -4.63
C HIS A 84 -1.46 4.72 -3.50
N LEU A 85 -0.97 4.21 -2.38
CA LEU A 85 -1.80 3.79 -1.26
C LEU A 85 -1.39 4.49 0.02
N THR A 86 -2.35 5.12 0.68
CA THR A 86 -2.21 5.65 2.04
C THR A 86 -3.00 4.80 3.04
N LEU A 87 -2.35 4.34 4.09
CA LEU A 87 -2.99 3.63 5.19
C LEU A 87 -2.41 4.03 6.54
N ALA A 88 -3.20 3.85 7.61
CA ALA A 88 -2.70 3.99 8.96
C ALA A 88 -1.69 2.88 9.28
N ARG A 89 -0.57 3.25 9.91
CA ARG A 89 0.42 2.29 10.38
C ARG A 89 -0.14 1.50 11.57
N GLY A 90 0.05 0.18 11.56
CA GLY A 90 -0.38 -0.71 12.63
C GLY A 90 -0.23 -2.17 12.22
N HIS A 91 -0.40 -3.10 13.18
CA HIS A 91 -0.16 -4.54 12.97
C HIS A 91 -0.99 -5.18 11.85
N VAL A 92 -2.08 -4.52 11.43
CA VAL A 92 -2.97 -5.00 10.37
C VAL A 92 -2.53 -4.57 8.97
N SER A 93 -1.59 -3.63 8.85
CA SER A 93 -1.18 -3.05 7.56
C SER A 93 -0.68 -4.11 6.56
N GLY A 94 0.16 -5.05 7.01
CA GLY A 94 0.72 -6.09 6.15
C GLY A 94 -0.35 -7.01 5.53
N ALA A 95 -1.37 -7.36 6.31
CA ALA A 95 -2.49 -8.17 5.85
C ALA A 95 -3.32 -7.46 4.77
N ILE A 96 -3.65 -6.19 5.01
CA ILE A 96 -4.37 -5.33 4.04
C ILE A 96 -3.58 -5.24 2.74
N LEU A 97 -2.28 -4.93 2.85
CA LEU A 97 -1.40 -4.78 1.70
C LEU A 97 -1.31 -6.07 0.88
N SER A 98 -1.19 -7.22 1.55
CA SER A 98 -1.21 -8.54 0.91
C SER A 98 -2.51 -8.76 0.11
N HIS A 99 -3.67 -8.46 0.71
CA HIS A 99 -4.95 -8.62 0.04
C HIS A 99 -5.07 -7.72 -1.21
N LEU A 100 -4.67 -6.45 -1.10
CA LEU A 100 -4.69 -5.51 -2.21
C LEU A 100 -3.79 -5.91 -3.35
N LEU A 101 -2.57 -6.38 -3.04
CA LEU A 101 -1.64 -6.88 -4.04
C LEU A 101 -2.14 -8.14 -4.75
N GLY A 102 -2.94 -8.97 -4.06
CA GLY A 102 -3.66 -10.08 -4.67
C GLY A 102 -4.67 -9.63 -5.74
N VAL A 103 -5.39 -8.54 -5.46
CA VAL A 103 -6.36 -7.96 -6.40
C VAL A 103 -5.69 -7.17 -7.52
N CYS A 104 -4.62 -6.44 -7.21
CA CYS A 104 -3.86 -5.58 -8.12
C CYS A 104 -2.54 -6.23 -8.58
N SER A 105 -2.56 -7.51 -8.95
CA SER A 105 -1.33 -8.28 -9.20
C SER A 105 -0.54 -7.88 -10.45
N THR A 106 -1.16 -7.13 -11.37
CA THR A 106 -0.57 -6.71 -12.65
C THR A 106 0.14 -5.34 -12.59
N ILE A 107 0.18 -4.69 -11.43
CA ILE A 107 0.84 -3.39 -11.28
C ILE A 107 2.35 -3.52 -11.46
N GLN A 108 2.96 -2.46 -11.99
CA GLN A 108 4.40 -2.34 -12.20
C GLN A 108 5.09 -1.56 -11.09
N ALA A 109 4.38 -0.64 -10.45
CA ALA A 109 4.92 0.16 -9.36
C ALA A 109 3.89 0.44 -8.28
N ILE A 110 4.36 0.47 -7.03
CA ILE A 110 3.55 0.83 -5.87
C ILE A 110 4.28 1.80 -4.95
N ILE A 111 3.57 2.83 -4.49
CA ILE A 111 3.97 3.71 -3.40
C ILE A 111 3.02 3.48 -2.23
N ILE A 112 3.58 3.18 -1.06
CA ILE A 112 2.84 2.91 0.17
C ILE A 112 3.22 3.94 1.21
N VAL A 113 2.26 4.75 1.65
CA VAL A 113 2.44 5.76 2.70
C VAL A 113 1.82 5.25 3.99
N LEU A 114 2.67 4.87 4.95
CA LEU A 114 2.28 4.44 6.29
C LEU A 114 2.21 5.64 7.24
N THR A 115 0.99 6.08 7.54
CA THR A 115 0.77 7.29 8.37
C THR A 115 0.70 6.96 9.85
N SER A 116 1.34 7.78 10.69
CA SER A 116 1.36 7.62 12.14
C SER A 116 0.30 8.46 12.86
N LYS A 117 -0.85 8.75 12.22
CA LYS A 117 -1.85 9.71 12.72
C LYS A 117 -2.34 9.41 14.15
N PHE A 118 -2.19 8.18 14.62
CA PHE A 118 -2.46 7.78 16.01
C PHE A 118 -1.31 6.89 16.50
N GLU A 119 -0.32 7.45 17.19
CA GLU A 119 0.86 6.76 17.75
C GLU A 119 0.53 5.74 18.87
N TYR A 120 -0.72 5.34 19.02
CA TYR A 120 -1.10 4.24 19.88
C TYR A 120 -0.94 2.94 19.11
N GLN A 121 0.24 2.31 19.23
CA GLN A 121 0.32 0.87 19.01
C GLN A 121 -0.57 0.20 20.05
N LYS A 122 -1.88 0.16 19.79
CA LYS A 122 -2.80 -0.61 20.61
C LYS A 122 -2.27 -2.05 20.57
N PRO A 123 -2.12 -2.70 21.72
CA PRO A 123 -1.80 -4.11 21.72
C PRO A 123 -2.84 -4.85 20.89
N CYS A 124 -2.39 -5.90 20.23
CA CYS A 124 -3.28 -6.79 19.49
C CYS A 124 -4.33 -7.33 20.48
N LEU A 125 -5.60 -6.99 20.26
CA LEU A 125 -6.70 -7.51 21.07
C LEU A 125 -6.99 -8.96 20.67
N PRO A 126 -7.59 -9.77 21.57
CA PRO A 126 -8.18 -11.04 21.18
C PRO A 126 -9.13 -10.83 19.99
N ASN A 127 -8.99 -11.65 18.94
CA ASN A 127 -9.71 -11.56 17.66
C ASN A 127 -9.29 -10.40 16.73
N CYS A 128 -8.03 -9.95 16.81
CA CYS A 128 -7.55 -9.02 15.79
C CYS A 128 -7.31 -9.69 14.44
N SER A 129 -7.81 -9.06 13.38
CA SER A 129 -7.58 -9.42 11.98
C SER A 129 -6.16 -9.13 11.44
N CYS A 130 -5.16 -8.88 12.29
CA CYS A 130 -3.79 -8.64 11.81
C CYS A 130 -3.13 -9.87 11.17
N ASP A 131 -3.66 -11.04 11.50
CA ASP A 131 -3.27 -12.30 10.91
C ASP A 131 -4.38 -12.83 10.00
N GLU A 132 -5.23 -11.99 9.41
CA GLU A 132 -6.25 -12.44 8.47
C GLU A 132 -5.93 -12.00 7.04
N PRO A 133 -5.88 -12.92 6.06
CA PRO A 133 -5.90 -14.38 6.24
C PRO A 133 -4.63 -14.89 6.95
N GLN A 134 -4.72 -15.98 7.73
CA GLN A 134 -3.62 -16.50 8.57
C GLN A 134 -2.32 -16.78 7.82
N ASN A 135 -2.44 -17.07 6.53
CA ASN A 135 -1.32 -17.35 5.67
C ASN A 135 -0.77 -16.13 4.93
N TRP A 136 -1.23 -14.89 5.17
CA TRP A 136 -0.82 -13.73 4.34
C TRP A 136 0.70 -13.59 4.27
N ARG A 137 1.44 -13.83 5.37
CA ARG A 137 2.92 -13.79 5.39
C ARG A 137 3.57 -14.84 4.48
N THR A 138 2.89 -15.94 4.21
CA THR A 138 3.38 -17.08 3.41
C THR A 138 2.68 -17.21 2.06
N GLN A 139 1.72 -16.33 1.74
CA GLN A 139 0.99 -16.37 0.47
C GLN A 139 1.90 -16.10 -0.73
N ASN A 140 1.74 -16.89 -1.79
CA ASN A 140 2.39 -16.64 -3.07
C ASN A 140 1.46 -15.83 -3.95
N ILE A 141 1.69 -14.52 -3.98
CA ILE A 141 0.94 -13.59 -4.82
C ILE A 141 1.69 -13.43 -6.14
N PRO A 142 1.05 -13.58 -7.32
CA PRO A 142 1.73 -13.51 -8.61
C PRO A 142 2.05 -12.05 -9.01
N LEU A 143 3.00 -11.42 -8.34
CA LEU A 143 3.45 -10.04 -8.60
C LEU A 143 4.49 -10.00 -9.73
N VAL A 144 4.20 -10.69 -10.83
CA VAL A 144 5.15 -10.93 -11.93
C VAL A 144 5.55 -9.66 -12.69
N ALA A 145 4.72 -8.62 -12.64
CA ALA A 145 4.97 -7.35 -13.29
C ALA A 145 5.55 -6.28 -12.34
N LEU A 146 5.58 -6.52 -11.02
CA LEU A 146 5.96 -5.50 -10.05
C LEU A 146 7.48 -5.26 -10.07
N GLU A 147 7.88 -4.10 -10.58
CA GLU A 147 9.27 -3.71 -10.75
C GLU A 147 9.76 -2.74 -9.66
N GLU A 148 8.88 -1.87 -9.16
CA GLU A 148 9.25 -0.76 -8.29
C GLU A 148 8.36 -0.67 -7.05
N VAL A 149 8.98 -0.59 -5.88
CA VAL A 149 8.29 -0.42 -4.61
C VAL A 149 8.89 0.74 -3.84
N GLU A 150 8.05 1.64 -3.36
CA GLU A 150 8.40 2.64 -2.36
C GLU A 150 7.49 2.51 -1.12
N ILE A 151 8.09 2.50 0.07
CA ILE A 151 7.38 2.50 1.35
C ILE A 151 7.85 3.68 2.18
N GLU A 152 6.95 4.60 2.47
CA GLU A 152 7.17 5.74 3.36
C GLU A 152 6.61 5.48 4.76
N GLY A 153 7.28 5.99 5.78
CA GLY A 153 6.83 5.87 7.18
C GLY A 153 7.09 4.49 7.82
N PHE A 154 8.05 3.73 7.28
CA PHE A 154 8.40 2.40 7.77
C PHE A 154 8.88 2.44 9.23
N GLY A 155 8.17 1.72 10.10
CA GLY A 155 8.39 1.62 11.54
C GLY A 155 9.46 0.60 11.95
N GLY A 156 9.71 -0.40 11.11
CA GLY A 156 10.53 -1.57 11.45
C GLY A 156 9.81 -2.58 12.35
N ALA A 157 8.48 -2.55 12.41
CA ALA A 157 7.74 -3.55 13.18
C ALA A 157 7.79 -4.92 12.46
N ASP A 158 7.63 -6.01 13.22
CA ASP A 158 7.78 -7.37 12.66
C ASP A 158 6.81 -7.64 11.49
N HIS A 159 5.57 -7.14 11.54
CA HIS A 159 4.60 -7.25 10.45
C HIS A 159 5.01 -6.46 9.19
N GLU A 160 5.65 -5.30 9.34
CA GLU A 160 6.16 -4.53 8.20
C GLU A 160 7.37 -5.23 7.56
N VAL A 161 8.25 -5.82 8.39
CA VAL A 161 9.37 -6.64 7.91
C VAL A 161 8.87 -7.91 7.20
N ASP A 162 7.83 -8.56 7.72
CA ASP A 162 7.22 -9.73 7.07
C ASP A 162 6.58 -9.37 5.73
N PHE A 163 5.99 -8.18 5.62
CA PHE A 163 5.50 -7.66 4.34
C PHE A 163 6.65 -7.44 3.33
N LEU A 164 7.80 -6.92 3.75
CA LEU A 164 8.98 -6.86 2.87
C LEU A 164 9.39 -8.25 2.38
N LYS A 165 9.45 -9.25 3.26
CA LYS A 165 9.80 -10.63 2.86
C LYS A 165 8.81 -11.18 1.83
N LEU A 166 7.52 -10.89 2.00
CA LEU A 166 6.48 -11.26 1.03
C LEU A 166 6.77 -10.62 -0.33
N LEU A 167 7.07 -9.33 -0.38
CA LEU A 167 7.39 -8.64 -1.63
C LEU A 167 8.60 -9.25 -2.34
N PHE A 168 9.71 -9.48 -1.63
CA PHE A 168 10.91 -10.10 -2.21
C PHE A 168 10.66 -11.52 -2.71
N ARG A 169 9.79 -12.29 -2.04
CA ARG A 169 9.41 -13.64 -2.49
C ARG A 169 8.54 -13.60 -3.73
N CYS A 170 7.56 -12.70 -3.78
CA CYS A 170 6.47 -12.73 -4.75
C CYS A 170 6.75 -11.92 -6.02
N ALA A 171 7.54 -10.84 -5.93
CA ALA A 171 7.82 -9.94 -7.05
C ALA A 171 9.16 -10.26 -7.69
N THR A 172 9.19 -11.28 -8.53
CA THR A 172 10.42 -11.78 -9.17
C THR A 172 11.04 -10.79 -10.16
N ALA A 173 10.25 -9.85 -10.68
CA ALA A 173 10.72 -8.80 -11.60
C ALA A 173 11.15 -7.52 -10.88
N MET A 174 11.15 -7.49 -9.54
CA MET A 174 11.48 -6.30 -8.76
C MET A 174 12.91 -5.83 -9.04
N LYS A 175 13.05 -4.57 -9.47
CA LYS A 175 14.32 -3.91 -9.76
C LYS A 175 14.71 -2.93 -8.67
N ARG A 176 13.72 -2.28 -8.04
CA ARG A 176 13.96 -1.23 -7.05
C ARG A 176 13.04 -1.34 -5.84
N MET A 177 13.64 -1.22 -4.66
CA MET A 177 12.97 -1.13 -3.36
C MET A 177 13.49 0.11 -2.63
N THR A 178 12.61 1.05 -2.33
CA THR A 178 12.94 2.27 -1.58
C THR A 178 12.16 2.29 -0.27
N VAL A 179 12.84 2.51 0.86
CA VAL A 179 12.21 2.59 2.17
C VAL A 179 12.54 3.91 2.87
N GLY A 180 11.52 4.73 3.08
CA GLY A 180 11.55 5.90 3.95
C GLY A 180 11.25 5.51 5.40
N LEU A 181 12.23 5.67 6.28
CA LEU A 181 12.07 5.40 7.72
C LEU A 181 11.21 6.47 8.38
N ALA A 182 10.30 6.05 9.26
CA ALA A 182 9.57 6.98 10.11
C ALA A 182 10.51 7.80 11.02
N PRO A 183 10.17 9.05 11.39
CA PRO A 183 11.09 10.00 12.04
C PRO A 183 11.82 9.49 13.29
N ARG A 184 11.17 8.60 14.06
CA ARG A 184 11.71 8.05 15.33
C ARG A 184 12.42 6.70 15.20
N VAL A 185 12.54 6.16 13.98
CA VAL A 185 13.12 4.82 13.77
C VAL A 185 14.62 4.93 13.54
N HIS A 186 15.40 4.34 14.44
CA HIS A 186 16.83 4.20 14.24
C HIS A 186 17.15 3.05 13.27
N PRO A 187 18.04 3.25 12.27
CA PRO A 187 18.51 2.18 11.38
C PRO A 187 19.08 0.96 12.12
N ALA A 188 19.68 1.19 13.28
CA ALA A 188 20.24 0.14 14.14
C ALA A 188 19.20 -0.58 15.00
N SER A 189 17.91 -0.25 14.91
CA SER A 189 16.83 -0.97 15.61
C SER A 189 16.75 -2.44 15.16
N ARG A 190 16.08 -3.30 15.95
CA ARG A 190 15.88 -4.71 15.59
C ARG A 190 15.23 -4.84 14.21
N GLY A 191 14.19 -4.05 13.94
CA GLY A 191 13.50 -3.98 12.65
C GLY A 191 14.40 -3.51 11.52
N GLY A 192 15.15 -2.41 11.75
CA GLY A 192 16.12 -1.90 10.80
C GLY A 192 17.17 -2.93 10.42
N ARG A 193 17.77 -3.63 11.40
CA ARG A 193 18.74 -4.71 11.14
C ARG A 193 18.14 -5.85 10.31
N LYS A 194 16.91 -6.27 10.60
CA LYS A 194 16.22 -7.31 9.81
C LYS A 194 16.01 -6.84 8.36
N MET A 195 15.56 -5.60 8.16
CA MET A 195 15.39 -5.01 6.82
C MET A 195 16.71 -4.97 6.05
N TYR A 196 17.79 -4.44 6.64
CA TYR A 196 19.11 -4.43 5.98
C TYR A 196 19.63 -5.82 5.66
N SER A 197 19.42 -6.79 6.55
CA SER A 197 19.77 -8.20 6.27
C SER A 197 18.99 -8.76 5.10
N LEU A 198 17.71 -8.42 4.99
CA LEU A 198 16.85 -8.83 3.87
C LEU A 198 17.33 -8.23 2.54
N PHE A 199 17.70 -6.95 2.53
CA PHE A 199 18.25 -6.30 1.33
C PHE A 199 19.57 -6.94 0.89
N LYS A 200 20.47 -7.24 1.84
CA LYS A 200 21.73 -7.94 1.54
C LYS A 200 21.50 -9.34 0.95
N ALA A 201 20.42 -10.02 1.32
CA ALA A 201 20.06 -11.32 0.79
C ALA A 201 19.50 -11.27 -0.64
N HIS A 202 19.14 -10.08 -1.16
CA HIS A 202 18.56 -9.89 -2.49
C HIS A 202 19.38 -8.87 -3.32
N PRO A 203 20.64 -9.19 -3.67
CA PRO A 203 21.55 -8.24 -4.33
C PRO A 203 21.13 -7.84 -5.75
N SER A 204 20.21 -8.58 -6.38
CA SER A 204 19.64 -8.24 -7.69
C SER A 204 18.69 -7.05 -7.66
N VAL A 205 18.19 -6.66 -6.48
CA VAL A 205 17.28 -5.53 -6.29
C VAL A 205 18.05 -4.33 -5.76
N THR A 206 17.95 -3.19 -6.45
CA THR A 206 18.52 -1.94 -5.95
C THR A 206 17.70 -1.45 -4.76
N CYS A 207 18.26 -1.62 -3.57
CA CYS A 207 17.60 -1.23 -2.32
C CYS A 207 18.16 0.09 -1.78
N SER A 208 17.30 1.05 -1.45
CA SER A 208 17.69 2.33 -0.87
C SER A 208 16.87 2.68 0.37
N VAL A 209 17.49 3.38 1.32
CA VAL A 209 16.85 3.80 2.58
C VAL A 209 17.07 5.28 2.78
N TYR A 210 16.02 6.01 3.12
CA TYR A 210 16.09 7.42 3.48
C TYR A 210 15.30 7.71 4.77
N ARG A 211 15.36 8.94 5.26
CA ARG A 211 14.54 9.42 6.38
C ARG A 211 13.44 10.35 5.87
N CYS A 212 12.20 10.07 6.23
CA CYS A 212 11.04 10.93 5.97
C CYS A 212 11.12 12.24 6.77
#